data_AF-A0A1I1GP99-F1
#
_entry.id   AF-A0A1I1GP99-F1
#
_cell.length_a   1.000
_cell.length_b   1.000
_cell.length_c   1.000
_cell.angle_alpha   90.00
_cell.angle_beta   90.00
_cell.angle_gamma   90.00
#
_symmetry.space_group_name_H-M   'P 1'
#
loop_
_entity.id
_entity.type
_entity.pdbx_description
1 polymer ?
#
loop_
_entity_poly.entity_id
_entity_poly.type
_entity_poly.pdbx_seq_one_letter_code
_entity_poly.pdbx_strand_id
1 'polypeptide(L)'
;MKISKNCNMYSNERDNFIDKKEFEGPIYEQLSDAFQFILKHINIGAEVNGLCSKNVYELPIKSIRELVANAVIHRSYLAESKIQVSIFDDRIEVVSPGMLYGGMDIATMKTGRSKCRNQAIADIFQYMHIVEAWGTGIPRLITSCKQYGLQEPVFEEFGDGIKATVYRLQANSRTSEQSNKRTVEQANSRTSEQADSQSNK
;
A
#
# COMPACT_ATOMS: atom_id res chain seq x y z
N MET A 1 -9.39 26.48 -8.97
CA MET A 1 -9.05 25.47 -7.95
C MET A 1 -7.83 24.70 -8.46
N LYS A 2 -6.61 25.13 -8.09
CA LYS A 2 -5.36 24.47 -8.51
C LYS A 2 -5.13 23.29 -7.60
N ILE A 3 -5.35 22.09 -8.10
CA ILE A 3 -4.95 20.86 -7.42
C ILE A 3 -3.59 20.54 -8.02
N SER A 4 -2.61 20.31 -7.17
CA SER A 4 -1.32 19.84 -7.62
C SER A 4 -0.86 18.71 -6.74
N LYS A 5 -0.21 17.72 -7.36
CA LYS A 5 0.33 16.54 -6.69
C LYS A 5 1.82 16.54 -6.89
N ASN A 6 2.56 16.38 -5.80
CA ASN A 6 4.01 16.26 -5.85
C ASN A 6 4.37 14.79 -5.64
N CYS A 7 5.01 14.20 -6.62
CA CYS A 7 5.58 12.86 -6.53
C CYS A 7 7.10 12.98 -6.45
N ASN A 8 7.69 12.51 -5.35
CA ASN A 8 9.13 12.55 -5.11
C ASN A 8 9.65 11.13 -4.91
N MET A 9 10.81 10.80 -5.48
CA MET A 9 11.52 9.56 -5.22
C MET A 9 12.81 9.82 -4.44
N TYR A 10 13.07 8.98 -3.43
CA TYR A 10 14.18 9.10 -2.50
C TYR A 10 14.93 7.78 -2.35
N SER A 11 16.24 7.84 -2.13
CA SER A 11 17.07 6.63 -1.99
C SER A 11 17.15 6.05 -0.58
N ASN A 12 16.62 6.73 0.47
CA ASN A 12 16.46 6.23 1.86
C ASN A 12 15.99 7.36 2.79
N GLU A 13 16.52 8.58 2.61
CA GLU A 13 16.20 9.79 3.38
C GLU A 13 15.64 10.88 2.48
N ARG A 14 14.89 11.84 3.05
CA ARG A 14 14.24 12.94 2.30
C ARG A 14 15.21 13.93 1.65
N ASP A 15 16.52 13.79 1.88
CA ASP A 15 17.54 14.73 1.39
C ASP A 15 18.10 14.35 0.00
N ASN A 16 17.94 13.11 -0.46
CA ASN A 16 18.44 12.66 -1.77
C ASN A 16 17.30 12.41 -2.76
N PHE A 17 16.95 13.45 -3.53
CA PHE A 17 15.93 13.38 -4.58
C PHE A 17 16.47 12.71 -5.84
N ILE A 18 15.83 11.61 -6.26
CA ILE A 18 16.14 10.93 -7.52
C ILE A 18 15.28 11.49 -8.67
N ASP A 19 13.99 11.66 -8.41
CA ASP A 19 13.03 12.23 -9.37
C ASP A 19 11.95 13.02 -8.63
N LYS A 20 11.48 14.11 -9.23
CA LYS A 20 10.39 14.94 -8.72
C LYS A 20 9.49 15.37 -9.87
N LYS A 21 8.19 15.13 -9.71
CA LYS A 21 7.17 15.60 -10.66
C LYS A 21 6.00 16.27 -9.95
N GLU A 22 5.62 17.44 -10.46
CA GLU A 22 4.39 18.12 -10.07
C GLU A 22 3.34 17.95 -11.18
N PHE A 23 2.15 17.51 -10.81
CA PHE A 23 1.03 17.34 -11.74
C PHE A 23 0.02 18.45 -11.56
N GLU A 24 -0.44 19.04 -12.67
CA GLU A 24 -1.49 20.05 -12.71
C GLU A 24 -2.59 19.62 -13.69
N GLY A 25 -3.72 20.34 -13.74
CA GLY A 25 -4.84 20.04 -14.65
C GLY A 25 -6.05 19.38 -13.97
N PRO A 26 -6.90 18.65 -14.70
CA PRO A 26 -8.07 17.96 -14.15
C PRO A 26 -7.70 16.87 -13.13
N ILE A 27 -8.58 16.64 -12.16
CA ILE A 27 -8.32 15.71 -11.04
C ILE A 27 -8.07 14.27 -11.53
N TYR A 28 -8.80 13.82 -12.55
CA TYR A 28 -8.67 12.47 -13.08
C TYR A 28 -7.31 12.27 -13.77
N GLU A 29 -6.81 13.28 -14.49
CA GLU A 29 -5.48 13.24 -15.13
C GLU A 29 -4.40 13.19 -14.06
N GLN A 30 -4.48 14.07 -13.06
CA GLN A 30 -3.54 14.04 -11.93
C GLN A 30 -3.57 12.72 -11.17
N LEU A 31 -4.71 12.00 -11.12
CA LEU A 31 -4.79 10.67 -10.53
C LEU A 31 -4.08 9.63 -11.39
N SER A 32 -4.39 9.61 -12.69
CA SER A 32 -3.76 8.72 -13.65
C SER A 32 -2.24 8.91 -13.67
N ASP A 33 -1.78 10.16 -13.73
CA ASP A 33 -0.37 10.50 -13.84
C ASP A 33 0.41 10.16 -12.56
N ALA A 34 -0.15 10.47 -11.39
CA ALA A 34 0.47 10.09 -10.11
C ALA A 34 0.57 8.57 -9.97
N PHE A 35 -0.45 7.85 -10.41
CA PHE A 35 -0.43 6.39 -10.41
C PHE A 35 0.61 5.82 -11.38
N GLN A 36 0.70 6.34 -12.60
CA GLN A 36 1.70 5.94 -13.58
C GLN A 36 3.13 6.27 -13.11
N PHE A 37 3.31 7.38 -12.41
CA PHE A 37 4.59 7.72 -11.78
C PHE A 37 4.98 6.68 -10.72
N ILE A 38 4.04 6.23 -9.89
CA ILE A 38 4.34 5.16 -8.92
C ILE A 38 4.71 3.87 -9.64
N LEU A 39 3.93 3.46 -10.65
CA LEU A 39 4.21 2.24 -11.43
C LEU A 39 5.59 2.24 -12.09
N LYS A 40 6.08 3.40 -12.54
CA LYS A 40 7.41 3.56 -13.13
C LYS A 40 8.56 3.36 -12.12
N HIS A 41 8.29 3.57 -10.83
CA HIS A 41 9.29 3.62 -9.76
C HIS A 41 9.15 2.48 -8.73
N ILE A 42 8.23 1.54 -8.97
CA ILE A 42 8.16 0.27 -8.23
C ILE A 42 8.78 -0.84 -9.06
N ASN A 43 9.34 -1.84 -8.37
CA ASN A 43 10.02 -2.93 -9.06
C ASN A 43 9.01 -3.90 -9.69
N ILE A 44 9.37 -4.42 -10.86
CA ILE A 44 8.67 -5.51 -11.52
C ILE A 44 9.50 -6.78 -11.30
N GLY A 45 8.95 -7.71 -10.52
CA GLY A 45 9.50 -9.05 -10.39
C GLY A 45 9.04 -9.94 -11.54
N ALA A 46 9.86 -10.92 -11.90
CA ALA A 46 9.49 -11.98 -12.83
C ALA A 46 9.09 -13.23 -12.00
N GLU A 47 7.82 -13.58 -11.99
CA GLU A 47 7.36 -14.86 -11.44
C GLU A 47 7.26 -15.86 -12.58
N VAL A 48 8.05 -16.94 -12.52
CA VAL A 48 8.03 -18.00 -13.55
C VAL A 48 6.93 -18.99 -13.20
N ASN A 49 5.79 -18.87 -13.86
CA ASN A 49 4.68 -19.83 -13.74
C ASN A 49 4.66 -20.71 -15.00
N GLY A 50 5.37 -21.84 -14.94
CA GLY A 50 5.46 -22.79 -16.06
C GLY A 50 6.30 -22.24 -17.22
N LEU A 51 5.77 -22.28 -18.45
CA LEU A 51 6.49 -21.89 -19.67
C LEU A 51 6.57 -20.36 -19.89
N CYS A 52 5.75 -19.58 -19.19
CA CYS A 52 5.66 -18.13 -19.36
C CYS A 52 6.00 -17.40 -18.06
N SER A 53 6.95 -16.47 -18.14
CA SER A 53 7.21 -15.54 -17.03
C SER A 53 6.13 -14.46 -17.01
N LYS A 54 5.46 -14.27 -15.87
CA LYS A 54 4.53 -13.17 -15.66
C LYS A 54 5.26 -12.09 -14.87
N ASN A 55 5.28 -10.88 -15.43
CA ASN A 55 5.73 -9.69 -14.72
C ASN A 55 4.72 -9.35 -13.63
N VAL A 56 5.14 -9.46 -12.36
CA VAL A 56 4.32 -9.17 -11.18
C VAL A 56 4.98 -8.01 -10.44
N TYR A 57 4.21 -6.97 -10.18
CA TYR A 57 4.68 -5.83 -9.40
C TYR A 57 4.90 -6.24 -7.95
N GLU A 58 5.91 -5.67 -7.31
CA GLU A 58 6.22 -5.92 -5.88
C GLU A 58 5.10 -5.46 -4.91
N LEU A 59 4.23 -4.55 -5.34
CA LEU A 59 3.10 -4.04 -4.57
C LEU A 59 1.77 -4.30 -5.29
N PRO A 60 0.67 -4.54 -4.54
CA PRO A 60 -0.65 -4.74 -5.12
C PRO A 60 -1.14 -3.47 -5.82
N ILE A 61 -1.17 -3.50 -7.16
CA ILE A 61 -1.55 -2.37 -8.03
C ILE A 61 -2.88 -1.72 -7.61
N LYS A 62 -3.90 -2.57 -7.33
CA LYS A 62 -5.23 -2.11 -6.94
C LYS A 62 -5.19 -1.31 -5.62
N SER A 63 -4.36 -1.73 -4.67
CA SER A 63 -4.18 -1.07 -3.38
C SER A 63 -3.50 0.29 -3.51
N ILE A 64 -2.48 0.39 -4.37
CA ILE A 64 -1.80 1.67 -4.63
C ILE A 64 -2.78 2.66 -5.27
N ARG A 65 -3.54 2.21 -6.27
CA ARG A 65 -4.59 3.03 -6.90
C ARG A 65 -5.62 3.52 -5.87
N GLU A 66 -6.08 2.62 -5.00
CA GLU A 66 -7.02 2.95 -3.92
C GLU A 66 -6.44 3.99 -2.96
N LEU A 67 -5.15 3.86 -2.60
CA LEU A 67 -4.48 4.78 -1.68
C LEU A 67 -4.40 6.21 -2.23
N VAL A 68 -4.00 6.35 -3.50
CA VAL A 68 -3.93 7.67 -4.15
C VAL A 68 -5.33 8.23 -4.39
N ALA A 69 -6.31 7.40 -4.75
CA ALA A 69 -7.70 7.83 -4.92
C ALA A 69 -8.29 8.34 -3.58
N ASN A 70 -8.07 7.63 -2.48
CA ASN A 70 -8.50 8.04 -1.15
C ASN A 70 -7.84 9.34 -0.71
N ALA A 71 -6.57 9.55 -1.02
CA ALA A 71 -5.89 10.81 -0.76
C ALA A 71 -6.58 11.99 -1.44
N VAL A 72 -7.07 11.81 -2.67
CA VAL A 72 -7.82 12.84 -3.42
C VAL A 72 -9.23 13.03 -2.86
N ILE A 73 -9.98 11.94 -2.67
CA ILE A 73 -11.37 11.97 -2.21
C ILE A 73 -11.48 12.62 -0.82
N HIS A 74 -10.57 12.28 0.09
CA HIS A 74 -10.64 12.77 1.48
C HIS A 74 -9.84 14.05 1.71
N ARG A 75 -9.18 14.62 0.70
CA ARG A 75 -8.37 15.84 0.81
C ARG A 75 -9.18 17.01 1.40
N SER A 76 -8.57 17.77 2.31
CA SER A 76 -9.04 19.12 2.62
C SER A 76 -8.68 20.08 1.49
N TYR A 77 -9.67 20.50 0.70
CA TYR A 77 -9.46 21.46 -0.39
C TYR A 77 -9.31 22.91 0.06
N LEU A 78 -9.53 23.17 1.36
CA LEU A 78 -9.26 24.46 1.99
C LEU A 78 -7.77 24.65 2.30
N ALA A 79 -7.00 23.56 2.42
CA ALA A 79 -5.56 23.62 2.64
C ALA A 79 -4.82 23.94 1.33
N GLU A 80 -3.82 24.82 1.43
CA GLU A 80 -2.90 25.15 0.32
C GLU A 80 -1.93 24.00 0.02
N SER A 81 -1.63 23.17 1.02
CA SER A 81 -0.72 22.02 0.93
C SER A 81 -1.16 21.02 -0.12
N LYS A 82 -0.24 20.53 -0.94
CA LYS A 82 -0.49 19.54 -2.01
C LYS A 82 -0.58 18.12 -1.45
N ILE A 83 -1.19 17.19 -2.19
CA ILE A 83 -1.01 15.76 -1.91
C ILE A 83 0.42 15.41 -2.29
N GLN A 84 1.12 14.71 -1.40
CA GLN A 84 2.50 14.29 -1.60
C GLN A 84 2.57 12.78 -1.67
N VAL A 85 3.18 12.25 -2.72
CA VAL A 85 3.49 10.82 -2.84
C VAL A 85 5.01 10.70 -2.81
N SER A 86 5.54 10.08 -1.78
CA SER A 86 6.97 9.85 -1.62
C SER A 86 7.27 8.37 -1.78
N ILE A 87 8.16 8.05 -2.71
CA ILE A 87 8.59 6.68 -3.00
C ILE A 87 10.01 6.53 -2.47
N PHE A 88 10.20 5.67 -1.49
CA PHE A 88 11.49 5.29 -0.92
C PHE A 88 11.86 3.87 -1.36
N ASP A 89 13.12 3.51 -1.11
CA ASP A 89 13.66 2.17 -1.35
C ASP A 89 12.97 1.08 -0.52
N ASP A 90 12.43 1.43 0.66
CA ASP A 90 11.80 0.51 1.60
C ASP A 90 10.28 0.68 1.72
N ARG A 91 9.71 1.82 1.28
CA ARG A 91 8.29 2.14 1.46
C ARG A 91 7.75 3.18 0.48
N ILE A 92 6.43 3.29 0.43
CA ILE A 92 5.70 4.37 -0.24
C ILE A 92 4.88 5.11 0.82
N GLU A 93 5.00 6.44 0.85
CA GLU A 93 4.21 7.32 1.70
C GLU A 93 3.27 8.17 0.85
N VAL A 94 1.99 8.21 1.22
CA VAL A 94 1.00 9.11 0.62
C VAL A 94 0.48 10.03 1.72
N VAL A 95 0.77 11.32 1.59
CA VAL A 95 0.33 12.37 2.52
C VAL A 95 -0.76 13.20 1.86
N SER A 96 -1.92 13.27 2.50
CA SER A 96 -3.01 14.14 2.08
C SER A 96 -3.32 15.17 3.18
N PRO A 97 -3.50 16.45 2.83
CA PRO A 97 -3.92 17.45 3.81
C PRO A 97 -5.36 17.19 4.27
N GLY A 98 -5.63 17.52 5.52
CA GLY A 98 -6.87 17.25 6.23
C GLY A 98 -6.80 15.96 7.07
N MET A 99 -7.16 16.08 8.35
CA MET A 99 -7.35 14.96 9.27
C MET A 99 -8.59 14.12 8.88
N LEU A 100 -8.83 13.01 9.58
CA LEU A 100 -10.03 12.20 9.43
C LEU A 100 -11.29 13.04 9.66
N TYR A 101 -12.32 12.78 8.86
CA TYR A 101 -13.52 13.63 8.82
C TYR A 101 -14.68 13.05 9.63
N GLY A 102 -15.37 13.93 10.36
CA GLY A 102 -16.65 13.63 11.00
C GLY A 102 -16.56 12.64 12.16
N GLY A 103 -15.53 12.78 13.00
CA GLY A 103 -15.36 12.03 14.25
C GLY A 103 -14.86 10.60 14.06
N MET A 104 -14.30 10.26 12.90
CA MET A 104 -13.65 8.97 12.68
C MET A 104 -12.26 8.94 13.29
N ASP A 105 -11.88 7.80 13.83
CA ASP A 105 -10.50 7.47 14.20
C ASP A 105 -9.89 6.45 13.22
N ILE A 106 -8.59 6.22 13.33
CA ILE A 106 -7.85 5.30 12.45
C ILE A 106 -8.37 3.86 12.63
N ALA A 107 -8.70 3.45 13.85
CA ALA A 107 -9.19 2.11 14.13
C ALA A 107 -10.52 1.83 13.41
N THR A 108 -11.46 2.77 13.48
CA THR A 108 -12.77 2.71 12.83
C THR A 108 -12.67 2.82 11.32
N MET A 109 -11.72 3.61 10.79
CA MET A 109 -11.43 3.62 9.36
C MET A 109 -10.99 2.23 8.86
N LYS A 110 -10.14 1.54 9.63
CA LYS A 110 -9.66 0.19 9.27
C LYS A 110 -10.76 -0.87 9.25
N THR A 111 -11.84 -0.71 10.01
CA THR A 111 -12.99 -1.62 9.97
C THR A 111 -13.90 -1.40 8.76
N GLY A 112 -13.62 -0.38 7.95
CA GLY A 112 -14.37 -0.07 6.73
C GLY A 112 -15.48 0.97 6.93
N ARG A 113 -15.59 1.58 8.11
CA ARG A 113 -16.43 2.77 8.25
C ARG A 113 -15.75 3.92 7.51
N SER A 114 -16.46 4.53 6.58
CA SER A 114 -15.95 5.66 5.81
C SER A 114 -16.95 6.80 5.80
N LYS A 115 -16.45 8.00 6.03
CA LYS A 115 -17.19 9.25 5.87
C LYS A 115 -16.40 10.16 4.95
N CYS A 116 -16.98 10.45 3.79
CA CYS A 116 -16.34 11.25 2.78
C CYS A 116 -16.49 12.75 3.08
N ARG A 117 -15.41 13.51 2.86
CA ARG A 117 -15.41 14.98 2.92
C ARG A 117 -15.94 15.57 1.62
N ASN A 118 -15.58 15.00 0.47
CA ASN A 118 -15.89 15.52 -0.86
C ASN A 118 -16.78 14.55 -1.65
N GLN A 119 -18.06 14.43 -1.28
CA GLN A 119 -18.97 13.42 -1.84
C GLN A 119 -19.06 13.46 -3.38
N ALA A 120 -19.09 14.64 -3.99
CA ALA A 120 -19.17 14.76 -5.45
C ALA A 120 -17.96 14.14 -6.20
N ILE A 121 -16.75 14.32 -5.69
CA ILE A 121 -15.52 13.71 -6.27
C ILE A 121 -15.58 12.19 -6.12
N ALA A 122 -16.03 11.79 -4.94
CA ALA A 122 -16.26 10.43 -4.53
C ALA A 122 -17.22 9.69 -5.49
N ASP A 123 -18.37 10.30 -5.79
CA ASP A 123 -19.39 9.77 -6.69
C ASP A 123 -18.87 9.67 -8.14
N ILE A 124 -18.16 10.70 -8.62
CA ILE A 124 -17.54 10.69 -9.96
C ILE A 124 -16.50 9.57 -10.07
N PHE A 125 -15.67 9.37 -9.04
CA PHE A 125 -14.65 8.32 -9.06
C PHE A 125 -15.27 6.92 -9.02
N GLN A 126 -16.39 6.76 -8.32
CA GLN A 126 -17.16 5.52 -8.35
C GLN A 126 -17.77 5.27 -9.74
N TYR A 127 -18.35 6.31 -10.35
CA TYR A 127 -18.90 6.26 -11.71
C TYR A 127 -17.83 5.88 -12.75
N MET A 128 -16.61 6.39 -12.59
CA MET A 128 -15.46 6.06 -13.45
C MET A 128 -14.81 4.70 -13.12
N HIS A 129 -15.34 3.93 -12.17
CA HIS A 129 -14.76 2.66 -11.69
C HIS A 129 -13.31 2.77 -11.18
N ILE A 130 -12.94 3.97 -10.71
CA ILE A 130 -11.65 4.22 -10.06
C ILE A 130 -11.66 3.63 -8.65
N VAL A 131 -12.77 3.78 -7.94
CA VAL A 131 -13.04 3.17 -6.64
C VAL A 131 -14.25 2.24 -6.75
N GLU A 132 -14.19 1.07 -6.12
CA GLU A 132 -15.23 0.03 -6.29
C GLU A 132 -16.45 0.28 -5.39
N ALA A 133 -16.26 0.42 -4.08
CA ALA A 133 -17.34 0.58 -3.11
C ALA A 133 -16.90 1.32 -1.84
N TRP A 134 -17.81 2.14 -1.30
CA TRP A 134 -17.63 2.90 -0.06
C TRP A 134 -17.19 2.00 1.10
N GLY A 135 -16.13 2.41 1.81
CA GLY A 135 -15.67 1.71 3.01
C GLY A 135 -14.90 0.41 2.77
N THR A 136 -14.90 -0.14 1.56
CA THR A 136 -14.18 -1.40 1.26
C THR A 136 -12.71 -1.19 0.93
N GLY A 137 -12.32 0.03 0.56
CA GLY A 137 -10.99 0.36 0.06
C GLY A 137 -9.85 0.04 1.04
N ILE A 138 -9.93 0.59 2.26
CA ILE A 138 -8.90 0.41 3.29
C ILE A 138 -8.82 -1.06 3.78
N PRO A 139 -9.94 -1.74 4.12
CA PRO A 139 -9.90 -3.17 4.46
C PRO A 139 -9.32 -4.06 3.35
N ARG A 140 -9.68 -3.79 2.09
CA ARG A 140 -9.15 -4.50 0.92
C ARG A 140 -7.65 -4.25 0.77
N LEU A 141 -7.21 -3.00 0.93
CA LEU A 141 -5.81 -2.63 0.90
C LEU A 141 -5.01 -3.42 1.95
N ILE A 142 -5.49 -3.48 3.19
CA ILE A 142 -4.86 -4.24 4.28
C ILE A 142 -4.80 -5.73 3.93
N THR A 143 -5.90 -6.30 3.45
CA THR A 143 -5.98 -7.72 3.06
C THR A 143 -5.02 -8.04 1.92
N SER A 144 -4.96 -7.20 0.89
CA SER A 144 -4.06 -7.38 -0.25
C SER A 144 -2.59 -7.26 0.16
N CYS A 145 -2.24 -6.37 1.09
CA CYS A 145 -0.87 -6.30 1.61
C CYS A 145 -0.49 -7.61 2.31
N LYS A 146 -1.37 -8.17 3.15
CA LYS A 146 -1.16 -9.45 3.83
C LYS A 146 -0.98 -10.61 2.83
N GLN A 147 -1.81 -10.65 1.77
CA GLN A 147 -1.70 -11.66 0.71
C GLN A 147 -0.38 -11.59 -0.07
N TYR A 148 0.19 -10.39 -0.21
CA TYR A 148 1.49 -10.19 -0.84
C TYR A 148 2.66 -10.50 0.12
N GLY A 149 2.41 -10.83 1.40
CA GLY A 149 3.46 -11.01 2.41
C GLY A 149 4.07 -9.68 2.87
N LEU A 150 3.37 -8.56 2.66
CA LEU A 150 3.79 -7.23 3.08
C LEU A 150 3.34 -6.95 4.52
N GLN A 151 4.02 -5.97 5.13
CA GLN A 151 3.63 -5.41 6.41
C GLN A 151 2.23 -4.79 6.31
N GLU A 152 1.50 -4.75 7.43
CA GLU A 152 0.25 -4.00 7.46
C GLU A 152 0.55 -2.50 7.25
N PRO A 153 -0.18 -1.82 6.34
CA PRO A 153 0.00 -0.39 6.13
C PRO A 153 -0.24 0.42 7.41
N VAL A 154 0.59 1.43 7.60
CA VAL A 154 0.53 2.33 8.74
C VAL A 154 -0.20 3.60 8.33
N PHE A 155 -1.18 4.01 9.13
CA PHE A 155 -1.92 5.25 8.93
C PHE A 155 -1.70 6.13 10.15
N GLU A 156 -1.31 7.37 9.93
CA GLU A 156 -1.01 8.33 10.98
C GLU A 156 -1.66 9.67 10.66
N GLU A 157 -2.26 10.31 11.65
CA GLU A 157 -2.58 11.73 11.55
C GLU A 157 -1.34 12.53 11.94
N PHE A 158 -0.92 13.44 11.08
CA PHE A 158 0.26 14.27 11.28
C PHE A 158 -0.12 15.74 11.10
N GLY A 159 -0.10 16.49 12.20
CA GLY A 159 -0.48 17.90 12.20
C GLY A 159 -1.89 18.09 11.67
N ASP A 160 -2.00 18.67 10.47
CA ASP A 160 -3.25 18.95 9.78
C ASP A 160 -3.58 17.96 8.65
N GLY A 161 -2.84 16.84 8.53
CA GLY A 161 -3.00 15.87 7.45
C GLY A 161 -3.02 14.41 7.90
N ILE A 162 -3.25 13.52 6.94
CA ILE A 162 -3.14 12.07 7.10
C ILE A 162 -2.04 11.52 6.21
N LYS A 163 -1.22 10.64 6.77
CA LYS A 163 -0.15 9.92 6.08
C LYS A 163 -0.45 8.43 6.08
N ALA A 164 -0.39 7.82 4.92
CA ALA A 164 -0.48 6.38 4.74
C ALA A 164 0.85 5.84 4.21
N THR A 165 1.39 4.82 4.88
CA THR A 165 2.68 4.22 4.56
C THR A 165 2.50 2.74 4.22
N VAL A 166 2.98 2.34 3.04
CA VAL A 166 3.01 0.95 2.57
C VAL A 166 4.46 0.53 2.43
N TYR A 167 4.89 -0.47 3.19
CA TYR A 167 6.27 -0.97 3.14
C TYR A 167 6.45 -2.01 2.03
N ARG A 168 7.64 -2.04 1.44
CA ARG A 168 8.10 -3.05 0.49
C ARG A 168 8.60 -4.30 1.24
N LEU A 169 8.64 -5.44 0.56
CA LEU A 169 9.27 -6.64 1.09
C LEU A 169 10.78 -6.43 1.20
N GLN A 170 11.32 -6.45 2.42
CA GLN A 170 12.77 -6.49 2.61
C GLN A 170 13.30 -7.87 2.24
N ALA A 171 14.41 -7.93 1.50
CA ALA A 171 14.99 -9.19 1.02
C ALA A 171 15.30 -10.21 2.14
N ASN A 172 15.47 -9.76 3.39
CA ASN A 172 15.83 -10.60 4.54
C ASN A 172 14.66 -11.45 5.10
N SER A 173 13.39 -11.18 4.76
CA SER A 173 12.26 -11.96 5.28
C SER A 173 12.02 -13.29 4.55
N ARG A 174 12.61 -13.51 3.35
CA ARG A 174 12.55 -14.80 2.65
C ARG A 174 13.42 -15.88 3.31
N THR A 175 14.51 -15.50 3.97
CA THR A 175 15.44 -16.43 4.61
C THR A 175 14.91 -17.03 5.91
N SER A 176 14.14 -16.28 6.71
CA SER A 176 13.62 -16.76 8.00
C SER A 176 12.50 -17.81 7.87
N GLU A 177 11.67 -17.73 6.82
CA GLU A 177 10.58 -18.71 6.63
C GLU A 177 11.07 -20.06 6.08
N GLN A 178 12.11 -20.06 5.24
CA GLN A 178 12.72 -21.30 4.74
C GLN A 178 13.55 -22.02 5.80
N SER A 179 14.22 -21.28 6.70
CA SER A 179 14.91 -21.89 7.85
C SER A 179 13.91 -22.53 8.83
N ASN A 180 12.79 -21.86 9.13
CA ASN A 180 11.77 -22.42 10.03
C ASN A 180 11.08 -23.67 9.46
N LYS A 181 10.81 -23.74 8.15
CA LYS A 181 10.23 -24.95 7.55
C LYS A 181 11.17 -26.15 7.62
N ARG A 182 12.49 -25.95 7.43
CA ARG A 182 13.49 -27.03 7.54
C ARG A 182 13.68 -27.52 8.98
N THR A 183 13.60 -26.64 9.98
CA THR A 183 13.74 -27.04 11.39
C THR A 183 12.52 -27.82 11.88
N VAL A 184 11.31 -27.47 11.42
CA VAL A 184 10.08 -28.18 11.80
C VAL A 184 9.97 -29.55 11.12
N GLU A 185 10.37 -29.69 9.84
CA GLU A 185 10.42 -30.99 9.16
C GLU A 185 11.48 -31.94 9.76
N GLN A 186 12.64 -31.43 10.17
CA GLN A 186 13.67 -32.25 10.83
C GLN A 186 13.33 -32.61 12.29
N ALA A 187 12.49 -31.81 12.97
CA ALA A 187 12.00 -32.15 14.30
C ALA A 187 10.94 -33.25 14.23
N ASN A 188 10.02 -33.20 13.26
CA ASN A 188 8.96 -34.22 13.12
C ASN A 188 9.46 -35.58 12.63
N SER A 189 10.56 -35.65 11.86
CA SER A 189 11.13 -36.94 11.44
C SER A 189 11.88 -37.70 12.55
N ARG A 190 12.41 -36.99 13.56
CA ARG A 190 13.09 -37.61 14.71
C ARG A 190 12.14 -38.16 15.77
N THR A 191 10.94 -37.58 15.90
CA THR A 191 9.94 -38.04 16.90
C THR A 191 9.20 -39.29 16.43
N SER A 192 9.08 -39.54 15.12
CA SER A 192 8.47 -40.75 14.57
C SER A 192 9.35 -42.00 14.67
N GLU A 193 10.69 -41.87 14.66
CA GLU A 193 11.60 -43.02 14.78
C GLU A 193 11.78 -43.52 16.22
N GLN A 194 11.52 -42.69 17.24
CA GLN A 194 11.62 -43.10 18.65
C GLN A 194 10.35 -43.79 19.18
N ALA A 195 9.19 -43.61 18.55
CA ALA A 195 7.93 -44.23 19.00
C ALA A 195 7.82 -45.73 18.64
N ASP A 196 8.45 -46.18 17.55
CA ASP A 196 8.37 -47.59 17.10
C ASP A 196 9.32 -48.55 17.83
N SER A 197 10.27 -48.03 18.63
CA SER A 197 11.25 -48.87 19.35
C SER A 197 10.85 -49.25 20.78
N GLN A 198 9.70 -48.76 21.29
CA GLN A 198 9.21 -49.05 22.64
C GLN A 198 7.95 -49.94 22.71
N SER A 199 7.39 -50.40 21.58
CA SER A 199 6.20 -51.28 21.59
C SER A 199 6.49 -52.78 21.47
N ASN A 200 7.75 -53.20 21.45
CA ASN A 200 8.16 -54.61 21.42
C ASN A 200 9.04 -54.96 22.63
N LYS A 201 8.44 -55.03 23.83
CA LYS A 201 8.94 -55.79 24.98
C LYS A 201 7.80 -56.27 25.84
#